data_AF-A0A2V6VER3-F1
#
_entry.id   AF-A0A2V6VER3-F1
#
_cell.length_a   1.000
_cell.length_b   1.000
_cell.length_c   1.000
_cell.angle_alpha   90.00
_cell.angle_beta   90.00
_cell.angle_gamma   90.00
#
_symmetry.space_group_name_H-M   'P 1'
#
loop_
_entity.id
_entity.type
_entity.pdbx_description
1 polymer ?
#
loop_
_entity_poly.entity_id
_entity_poly.type
_entity_poly.pdbx_seq_one_letter_code
_entity_poly.pdbx_strand_id
1 'polypeptide(L)'
;MLDRMDFEYEDQYHDLPLKLKPSEYWRRQCKATFQYDRVGTKLIDEMGVETLMWGSDYPHPDGVWPESAKYISEQFKHLPDDVTRKMTCENAGKFYGLM
;
A
#
# COMPACT_ATOMS: atom_id res chain seq x y z
N MET A 1 -7.40 -1.15 -10.50
CA MET A 1 -7.96 0.20 -10.20
C MET A 1 -7.09 1.31 -10.78
N LEU A 2 -5.76 1.33 -10.55
CA LEU A 2 -4.86 2.34 -11.11
C LEU A 2 -4.82 2.30 -12.64
N ASP A 3 -4.68 1.10 -13.20
CA ASP A 3 -4.84 0.77 -14.62
C ASP A 3 -6.12 1.35 -15.24
N ARG A 4 -7.25 1.24 -14.55
CA ARG A 4 -8.53 1.80 -15.00
C ARG A 4 -8.50 3.33 -15.03
N MET A 5 -7.92 3.97 -14.02
CA MET A 5 -7.81 5.43 -13.98
C MET A 5 -6.87 5.94 -15.08
N ASP A 6 -5.76 5.25 -15.32
CA ASP A 6 -4.85 5.58 -16.42
C ASP A 6 -5.51 5.39 -17.77
N PHE A 7 -6.25 4.29 -17.97
CA PHE A 7 -7.00 4.05 -19.20
C PHE A 7 -8.02 5.16 -19.48
N GLU A 8 -8.83 5.51 -18.48
CA GLU A 8 -9.85 6.57 -18.63
C GLU A 8 -9.22 7.95 -18.86
N TYR A 9 -8.09 8.23 -18.20
CA TYR A 9 -7.34 9.45 -18.43
C TYR A 9 -6.87 9.57 -19.88
N GLU A 10 -6.33 8.48 -20.44
CA GLU A 10 -5.87 8.45 -21.83
C GLU A 10 -7.02 8.45 -22.84
N ASP A 11 -8.16 7.82 -22.52
CA ASP A 11 -9.31 7.68 -23.42
C ASP A 11 -10.19 8.94 -23.47
N GLN A 12 -10.59 9.47 -22.31
CA GLN A 12 -11.66 10.47 -22.22
C GLN A 12 -11.27 11.79 -21.56
N TYR A 13 -10.18 11.79 -20.79
CA TYR A 13 -9.87 12.92 -19.88
C TYR A 13 -8.46 13.49 -20.06
N HIS A 14 -7.82 13.26 -21.21
CA HIS A 14 -6.45 13.73 -21.49
C HIS A 14 -6.37 15.27 -21.62
N ASP A 15 -7.52 15.94 -21.78
CA ASP A 15 -7.63 17.40 -21.77
C ASP A 15 -7.56 18.02 -20.36
N LEU A 16 -7.72 17.21 -19.31
CA LEU A 16 -7.48 17.66 -17.94
C LEU A 16 -6.01 18.10 -17.78
N PRO A 17 -5.73 19.20 -17.05
CA PRO A 17 -4.38 19.74 -16.90
C PRO A 17 -3.53 18.96 -15.87
N LEU A 18 -3.54 17.62 -15.95
CA LEU A 18 -2.69 16.76 -15.14
C LEU A 18 -1.26 16.75 -15.70
N LYS A 19 -0.26 16.73 -14.81
CA LYS A 19 1.16 16.70 -15.20
C LYS A 19 1.71 15.29 -15.34
N LEU A 20 1.01 14.30 -14.78
CA LEU A 20 1.40 12.89 -14.70
C LEU A 20 0.13 12.04 -14.81
N LYS A 21 0.29 10.74 -15.09
CA LYS A 21 -0.82 9.80 -15.01
C LYS A 21 -1.33 9.65 -13.57
N PRO A 22 -2.61 9.28 -13.38
CA PRO A 22 -3.15 8.97 -12.06
C PRO A 22 -2.29 7.96 -11.26
N SER A 23 -1.79 6.90 -11.90
CA SER A 23 -0.91 5.91 -11.26
C SER A 23 0.42 6.52 -10.77
N GLU A 24 1.00 7.45 -11.50
CA GLU A 24 2.24 8.13 -11.11
C GLU A 24 2.01 9.04 -9.90
N TYR A 25 0.87 9.73 -9.85
CA TYR A 25 0.45 10.47 -8.66
C TYR A 25 0.29 9.55 -7.45
N TRP A 26 -0.36 8.40 -7.62
CA TRP A 26 -0.52 7.40 -6.56
C TRP A 26 0.84 6.96 -6.00
N ARG A 27 1.75 6.52 -6.87
CA ARG A 27 3.09 6.04 -6.49
C ARG A 27 3.87 7.11 -5.71
N ARG A 28 3.80 8.37 -6.17
CA ARG A 28 4.53 9.49 -5.56
C ARG A 28 3.92 9.97 -4.25
N GLN A 29 2.60 10.08 -4.16
CA GLN A 29 1.95 10.90 -3.13
C GLN A 29 0.99 10.14 -2.23
N CYS A 30 0.51 8.97 -2.64
CA CYS A 30 -0.46 8.22 -1.87
C CYS A 30 0.23 7.17 -1.00
N LYS A 31 -0.37 6.93 0.16
CA LYS A 31 -0.06 5.83 1.06
C LYS A 31 -1.36 5.19 1.53
N ALA A 32 -1.39 3.87 1.58
CA ALA A 32 -2.51 3.09 2.06
C ALA A 32 -2.08 2.18 3.20
N THR A 33 -2.95 2.05 4.19
CA THR A 33 -2.78 1.14 5.31
C THR A 33 -3.66 -0.08 5.17
N PHE A 34 -3.20 -1.20 5.69
CA PHE A 34 -3.99 -2.42 5.80
C PHE A 34 -3.59 -3.20 7.06
N GLN A 35 -4.50 -4.05 7.53
CA GLN A 35 -4.34 -4.87 8.73
C GLN A 35 -4.28 -6.35 8.38
N TYR A 36 -5.42 -6.89 7.95
CA TYR A 36 -5.54 -8.23 7.40
C TYR A 36 -6.13 -8.16 5.99
N ASP A 37 -5.31 -8.44 4.99
CA ASP A 37 -5.70 -8.50 3.59
C ASP A 37 -4.85 -9.56 2.88
N ARG A 38 -5.50 -10.66 2.47
CA ARG A 38 -4.86 -11.75 1.72
C ARG A 38 -4.72 -11.45 0.23
N VAL A 39 -5.51 -10.51 -0.27
CA VAL A 39 -5.51 -10.12 -1.69
C VAL A 39 -4.50 -8.99 -1.89
N GLY A 40 -4.46 -8.02 -0.97
CA GLY A 40 -3.52 -6.91 -0.99
C GLY A 40 -2.07 -7.35 -1.10
N THR A 41 -1.67 -8.43 -0.41
CA THR A 41 -0.30 -8.98 -0.51
C THR A 41 0.04 -9.55 -1.89
N LYS A 42 -0.96 -9.93 -2.70
CA LYS A 42 -0.77 -10.39 -4.08
C LYS A 42 -0.73 -9.26 -5.10
N LEU A 43 -1.20 -8.07 -4.72
CA LEU A 43 -1.29 -6.90 -5.57
C LEU A 43 -0.22 -5.86 -5.25
N ILE A 44 0.81 -6.23 -4.48
CA ILE A 44 1.90 -5.34 -4.06
C ILE A 44 2.58 -4.70 -5.27
N ASP A 45 2.88 -5.49 -6.31
CA ASP A 45 3.58 -4.98 -7.49
C ASP A 45 2.73 -3.98 -8.28
N GLU A 46 1.42 -4.22 -8.37
CA GLU A 46 0.46 -3.33 -9.03
C GLU A 46 0.30 -2.01 -8.26
N MET A 47 0.11 -2.10 -6.93
CA MET A 47 -0.07 -0.91 -6.07
C MET A 47 1.24 -0.14 -5.86
N GLY A 48 2.37 -0.85 -5.83
CA GLY A 48 3.68 -0.32 -5.46
C GLY A 48 3.98 -0.51 -3.99
N VAL A 49 4.99 -1.32 -3.68
CA VAL A 49 5.41 -1.64 -2.30
C VAL A 49 5.66 -0.38 -1.46
N GLU A 50 6.18 0.69 -2.06
CA GLU A 50 6.44 1.99 -1.43
C GLU A 50 5.18 2.76 -1.03
N THR A 51 4.01 2.32 -1.49
CA THR A 51 2.72 2.96 -1.17
C THR A 51 2.00 2.28 -0.01
N LEU A 52 2.47 1.12 0.43
CA LEU A 52 1.76 0.27 1.38
C LEU A 52 2.40 0.30 2.77
N MET A 53 1.58 0.41 3.81
CA MET A 53 2.01 0.37 5.21
C MET A 53 1.11 -0.58 5.98
N TRP A 54 1.69 -1.48 6.76
CA TRP A 54 0.91 -2.31 7.68
C TRP A 54 0.52 -1.50 8.92
N GLY A 55 -0.71 -1.64 9.39
CA GLY A 55 -1.18 -1.05 10.64
C GLY A 55 -2.19 -1.97 11.32
N SER A 56 -2.18 -2.02 12.66
CA SER A 56 -3.04 -2.96 13.41
C SER A 56 -4.49 -2.49 13.61
N ASP A 57 -4.75 -1.21 13.32
CA ASP A 57 -5.99 -0.48 13.61
C ASP A 57 -6.46 -0.62 15.07
N TYR A 58 -5.54 -0.58 16.02
CA TYR A 58 -5.91 -0.64 17.43
C TYR A 58 -6.64 0.65 17.84
N PRO A 59 -7.73 0.59 18.64
CA PRO A 59 -8.36 -0.57 19.26
C PRO A 59 -9.65 -1.03 18.54
N HIS A 60 -9.76 -0.81 17.23
CA HIS A 60 -11.00 -1.08 16.54
C HIS A 60 -11.42 -2.55 16.61
N PRO A 61 -12.74 -2.85 16.65
CA PRO A 61 -13.24 -4.23 16.75
C PRO A 61 -12.86 -5.12 15.58
N ASP A 62 -12.67 -4.55 14.39
CA ASP A 62 -12.19 -5.21 13.18
C ASP A 62 -10.66 -5.19 13.04
N GLY A 63 -9.96 -4.63 14.02
CA GLY A 63 -8.51 -4.68 14.17
C GLY A 63 -7.98 -6.06 14.52
N VAL A 64 -6.65 -6.21 14.45
CA VAL A 64 -5.96 -7.50 14.63
C VAL A 64 -5.18 -7.61 15.95
N TRP A 65 -5.20 -6.57 16.77
CA TRP A 65 -4.57 -6.58 18.10
C TRP A 65 -5.34 -7.52 19.05
N PRO A 66 -4.68 -8.27 19.96
CA PRO A 66 -3.24 -8.29 20.28
C PRO A 66 -2.38 -9.22 19.40
N GLU A 67 -2.98 -9.90 18.43
CA GLU A 67 -2.34 -10.96 17.62
C GLU A 67 -1.55 -10.41 16.40
N SER A 68 -1.18 -9.12 16.40
CA SER A 68 -0.50 -8.42 15.30
C SER A 68 0.66 -9.22 14.68
N ALA A 69 1.55 -9.77 15.52
CA ALA A 69 2.73 -10.51 15.06
C ALA A 69 2.38 -11.81 14.31
N LYS A 70 1.25 -12.44 14.66
CA LYS A 70 0.75 -13.63 13.96
C LYS A 70 0.28 -13.27 12.55
N TYR A 71 -0.51 -12.21 12.40
CA TYR A 71 -1.08 -11.81 11.10
C TYR A 71 -0.04 -11.30 10.10
N ILE A 72 0.77 -10.31 10.48
CA ILE A 72 2.23 -10.49 10.55
C ILE A 72 2.85 -11.61 9.70
N SER A 73 3.33 -12.61 10.43
CA SER A 73 3.99 -13.78 9.90
C SER A 73 3.16 -14.50 8.82
N GLU A 74 1.86 -14.70 9.04
CA GLU A 74 1.01 -15.48 8.13
C GLU A 74 0.82 -14.82 6.76
N GLN A 75 0.56 -13.51 6.72
CA GLN A 75 0.28 -12.80 5.48
C GLN A 75 1.53 -12.60 4.63
N PHE A 76 2.68 -12.35 5.25
CA PHE A 76 3.90 -11.98 4.55
C PHE A 76 4.85 -13.17 4.31
N LYS A 77 4.54 -14.37 4.82
CA LYS A 77 5.38 -15.60 4.72
C LYS A 77 5.92 -15.91 3.32
N HIS A 78 5.21 -15.51 2.28
CA HIS A 78 5.54 -15.81 0.88
C HIS A 78 6.36 -14.71 0.19
N LEU A 79 6.63 -13.60 0.90
CA LEU A 79 7.33 -12.43 0.38
C LEU A 79 8.78 -12.40 0.87
N PRO A 80 9.70 -11.82 0.10
CA PRO A 80 11.05 -11.55 0.57
C PRO A 80 11.07 -10.68 1.83
N ASP A 81 12.09 -10.88 2.68
CA ASP A 81 12.23 -10.16 3.95
C ASP A 81 12.35 -8.64 3.74
N ASP A 82 13.00 -8.18 2.66
CA ASP A 82 13.17 -6.76 2.35
C ASP A 82 11.83 -6.10 1.97
N VAL A 83 10.97 -6.81 1.24
CA VAL A 83 9.62 -6.37 0.87
C VAL A 83 8.73 -6.27 2.12
N THR A 84 8.79 -7.28 2.99
CA THR A 84 8.08 -7.28 4.27
C THR A 84 8.53 -6.14 5.17
N ARG A 85 9.85 -5.90 5.27
CA ARG A 85 10.44 -4.82 6.06
C ARG A 85 10.02 -3.43 5.57
N LYS A 86 9.92 -3.21 4.26
CA LYS A 86 9.42 -1.94 3.70
C LYS A 86 8.02 -1.62 4.21
N MET A 87 7.09 -2.57 4.11
CA MET A 87 5.69 -2.33 4.47
C MET A 87 5.43 -2.30 5.98
N THR A 88 6.16 -3.10 6.77
CA THR A 88 5.96 -3.19 8.22
C THR A 88 6.76 -2.17 9.02
N CYS A 89 7.73 -1.48 8.40
CA CYS A 89 8.60 -0.53 9.08
C CYS A 89 8.99 0.66 8.21
N GLU A 90 9.73 0.46 7.12
CA GLU A 90 10.47 1.56 6.49
C GLU A 90 9.58 2.61 5.83
N ASN A 91 8.47 2.20 5.21
CA ASN A 91 7.56 3.12 4.52
C ASN A 91 6.92 4.09 5.51
N ALA A 92 6.43 3.57 6.64
CA ALA A 92 5.89 4.40 7.72
C ALA A 92 7.00 5.25 8.36
N GLY A 93 8.16 4.66 8.63
CA GLY A 93 9.32 5.38 9.18
C GLY A 93 9.70 6.60 8.34
N LYS A 94 9.85 6.41 7.03
CA LYS A 94 10.17 7.50 6.08
C LYS A 94 9.02 8.52 5.97
N PHE A 95 7.78 8.05 5.89
CA PHE A 95 6.61 8.93 5.71
C PHE A 95 6.39 9.86 6.92
N TYR A 96 6.60 9.35 8.13
CA TYR A 96 6.43 10.12 9.36
C TYR A 96 7.72 10.81 9.85
N GLY A 97 8.84 10.71 9.12
CA GLY A 97 10.11 11.32 9.50
C GLY A 97 10.75 10.69 10.75
N LEU A 98 10.51 9.40 10.97
CA LEU A 98 11.04 8.61 12.09
C LEU A 98 12.27 7.77 11.70
N MET A 99 12.74 7.92 10.45
CA MET A 99 13.92 7.28 9.87
C MET A 99 14.62 8.21 8.89
#